data_AF-A0A1H8DUP4-F1
#
_entry.id   AF-A0A1H8DUP4-F1
#
_cell.length_a   1.000
_cell.length_b   1.000
_cell.length_c   1.000
_cell.angle_alpha   90.00
_cell.angle_beta   90.00
_cell.angle_gamma   90.00
#
_symmetry.space_group_name_H-M   'P 1'
#
loop_
_entity.id
_entity.type
_entity.pdbx_description
1 polymer ?
#
loop_
_entity_poly.entity_id
_entity_poly.type
_entity_poly.pdbx_seq_one_letter_code
_entity_poly.pdbx_strand_id
1 'polypeptide(L)'
;MPSSPAVFRCVMIGLGLALSGCATTIPEAQLHDYALLVPQDVTGNGAAVTEIDRGPNRMALQMTAEGSNILPGVRTRPGVNVLPGRHTIEVNVCYGGGARSCTPDTYVFEAQPGVAYVLRGPAQTIVMLDRFKKSPLGELYPAAQHAFVSQQEWTTMRNGELAAAADAGLRLSEQRQRDLPMIRKVGAHVCQEAGRDIIYSGYVERLTDDKMQIRIAEAHFKGNPNLRPGGFVPTTVWASPMQWDLCN
;
A
#
# COMPACT_ATOMS: atom_id res chain seq x y z
N MET A 1 -64.98 -13.79 7.96
CA MET A 1 -64.64 -13.98 6.52
C MET A 1 -63.33 -13.24 6.25
N PRO A 2 -62.39 -13.82 5.51
CA PRO A 2 -61.38 -14.71 6.11
C PRO A 2 -59.99 -14.09 6.21
N SER A 3 -59.27 -14.56 7.22
CA SER A 3 -57.82 -14.56 7.37
C SER A 3 -57.13 -15.37 6.27
N SER A 4 -56.03 -14.87 5.71
CA SER A 4 -55.02 -15.70 5.06
C SER A 4 -53.63 -15.05 5.13
N PRO A 5 -52.63 -15.71 5.78
CA PRO A 5 -51.23 -15.35 5.66
C PRO A 5 -50.64 -16.02 4.42
N ALA A 6 -49.90 -15.26 3.61
CA ALA A 6 -49.14 -15.79 2.50
C ALA A 6 -47.97 -16.64 3.02
N VAL A 7 -48.19 -17.94 3.10
CA VAL A 7 -47.14 -18.95 3.32
C VAL A 7 -46.32 -19.08 2.04
N PHE A 8 -45.09 -18.59 2.05
CA PHE A 8 -44.12 -18.84 0.99
C PHE A 8 -43.64 -20.29 1.06
N ARG A 9 -44.02 -21.10 0.06
CA ARG A 9 -43.47 -22.42 -0.21
C ARG A 9 -42.08 -22.28 -0.81
N CYS A 10 -41.03 -22.70 -0.09
CA CYS A 10 -39.78 -23.11 -0.72
C CYS A 10 -40.00 -24.47 -1.40
N VAL A 11 -39.96 -24.47 -2.73
CA VAL A 11 -39.95 -25.70 -3.53
C VAL A 11 -38.51 -26.22 -3.53
N MET A 12 -38.26 -27.31 -2.81
CA MET A 12 -37.03 -28.09 -2.91
C MET A 12 -37.14 -29.03 -4.12
N ILE A 13 -36.58 -28.62 -5.25
CA ILE A 13 -36.23 -29.55 -6.35
C ILE A 13 -34.71 -29.77 -6.26
N GLY A 14 -34.34 -31.00 -5.92
CA GLY A 14 -32.94 -31.43 -5.87
C GLY A 14 -32.38 -31.66 -7.28
N LEU A 15 -31.26 -31.01 -7.59
CA LEU A 15 -30.00 -31.63 -8.03
C LEU A 15 -29.00 -30.49 -8.37
N GLY A 16 -27.85 -30.45 -7.68
CA GLY A 16 -26.63 -29.81 -8.17
C GLY A 16 -26.57 -28.28 -8.25
N LEU A 17 -27.05 -27.56 -7.23
CA LEU A 17 -26.92 -26.10 -7.16
C LEU A 17 -25.77 -25.67 -6.24
N ALA A 18 -24.89 -24.84 -6.79
CA ALA A 18 -24.04 -23.92 -6.04
C ALA A 18 -24.84 -23.31 -4.88
N LEU A 19 -24.21 -23.19 -3.71
CA LEU A 19 -24.78 -22.56 -2.53
C LEU A 19 -25.14 -21.10 -2.84
N SER A 20 -26.30 -20.88 -3.45
CA SER A 20 -26.94 -19.57 -3.53
C SER A 20 -27.42 -19.28 -2.12
N GLY A 21 -26.54 -18.64 -1.34
CA GLY A 21 -26.89 -18.16 -0.01
C GLY A 21 -28.19 -17.40 -0.09
N CYS A 22 -29.19 -17.81 0.71
CA CYS A 22 -30.39 -17.02 0.89
C CYS A 22 -29.94 -15.63 1.34
N ALA A 23 -30.18 -14.61 0.52
CA ALA A 23 -29.91 -13.24 0.89
C ALA A 23 -30.86 -12.88 2.04
N THR A 24 -30.42 -13.11 3.27
CA THR A 24 -31.16 -12.68 4.46
C THR A 24 -31.13 -11.15 4.46
N THR A 25 -32.29 -10.53 4.29
CA THR A 25 -32.43 -9.08 4.34
C THR A 25 -32.29 -8.59 5.78
N ILE A 26 -31.24 -7.81 6.08
CA ILE A 26 -31.12 -7.10 7.36
C ILE A 26 -32.28 -6.08 7.45
N PRO A 27 -33.09 -6.09 8.54
CA PRO A 27 -34.12 -5.09 8.76
C PRO A 27 -33.54 -3.67 8.80
N GLU A 28 -34.27 -2.69 8.26
CA GLU A 28 -33.83 -1.29 8.21
C GLU A 28 -33.40 -0.75 9.60
N ALA A 29 -34.14 -1.11 10.64
CA ALA A 29 -33.84 -0.73 12.03
C ALA A 29 -32.48 -1.25 12.54
N GLN A 30 -31.96 -2.34 11.97
CA GLN A 30 -30.67 -2.94 12.35
C GLN A 30 -29.50 -2.41 11.51
N LEU A 31 -29.75 -1.63 10.43
CA LEU A 31 -28.69 -1.15 9.56
C LEU A 31 -27.69 -0.22 10.26
N HIS A 32 -28.09 0.40 11.37
CA HIS A 32 -27.21 1.23 12.20
C HIS A 32 -26.08 0.42 12.83
N ASP A 33 -26.25 -0.89 13.03
CA ASP A 33 -25.26 -1.77 13.63
C ASP A 33 -24.20 -2.26 12.64
N TYR A 34 -24.30 -1.86 11.37
CA TYR A 34 -23.42 -2.32 10.29
C TYR A 34 -22.73 -1.14 9.60
N ALA A 35 -21.52 -1.40 9.13
CA ALA A 35 -20.87 -0.59 8.12
C ALA A 35 -21.33 -1.01 6.73
N LEU A 36 -21.22 -0.10 5.76
CA LEU A 36 -21.54 -0.39 4.36
C LEU A 36 -20.32 -0.17 3.46
N LEU A 37 -19.91 -1.20 2.74
CA LEU A 37 -18.81 -1.15 1.79
C LEU A 37 -19.35 -0.88 0.39
N VAL A 38 -18.84 0.15 -0.27
CA VAL A 38 -19.27 0.55 -1.61
C VAL A 38 -18.09 0.43 -2.57
N PRO A 39 -17.96 -0.70 -3.28
CA PRO A 39 -16.90 -0.91 -4.26
C PRO A 39 -17.14 -0.06 -5.50
N GLN A 40 -16.14 0.72 -5.89
CA GLN A 40 -16.16 1.58 -7.06
C GLN A 40 -14.85 1.37 -7.84
N ASP A 41 -14.92 1.15 -9.14
CA ASP A 41 -13.73 1.26 -9.96
C ASP A 41 -13.38 2.74 -10.23
N VAL A 42 -12.20 2.99 -10.79
CA VAL A 42 -11.75 4.34 -11.11
C VAL A 42 -12.65 5.09 -12.12
N THR A 43 -13.51 4.37 -12.83
CA THR A 43 -14.49 4.90 -13.80
C THR A 43 -15.91 4.99 -13.25
N GLY A 44 -16.12 4.63 -11.97
CA GLY A 44 -17.43 4.63 -11.33
C GLY A 44 -18.30 3.41 -11.63
N ASN A 45 -17.79 2.32 -12.22
CA ASN A 45 -18.54 1.07 -12.27
C ASN A 45 -18.34 0.28 -10.99
N GLY A 46 -19.34 -0.50 -10.58
CA GLY A 46 -19.20 -1.31 -9.38
C GLY A 46 -18.33 -2.54 -9.57
N ALA A 47 -17.61 -2.92 -8.52
CA ALA A 47 -16.79 -4.12 -8.46
C ALA A 47 -17.40 -5.18 -7.52
N ALA A 48 -16.99 -6.45 -7.67
CA ALA A 48 -17.43 -7.53 -6.78
C ALA A 48 -16.58 -7.52 -5.50
N VAL A 49 -17.19 -7.81 -4.34
CA VAL A 49 -16.52 -7.72 -3.04
C VAL A 49 -16.58 -9.06 -2.33
N THR A 50 -15.43 -9.49 -1.83
CA THR A 50 -15.26 -10.70 -1.03
C THR A 50 -14.49 -10.33 0.23
N GLU A 51 -14.94 -10.74 1.41
CA GLU A 51 -14.17 -10.62 2.64
C GLU A 51 -13.32 -11.88 2.81
N ILE A 52 -12.00 -11.70 2.99
CA ILE A 52 -11.02 -12.80 2.98
C ILE A 52 -10.78 -13.36 4.39
N ASP A 53 -10.75 -12.50 5.42
CA ASP A 53 -10.35 -12.90 6.78
C ASP A 53 -11.50 -12.83 7.78
N ARG A 54 -12.35 -13.85 7.74
CA ARG A 54 -13.04 -14.35 8.93
C ARG A 54 -12.96 -15.87 8.89
N GLY A 55 -12.62 -16.50 10.02
CA GLY A 55 -12.41 -17.95 10.14
C GLY A 55 -13.57 -18.82 9.61
N PRO A 56 -13.48 -20.16 9.73
CA PRO A 56 -14.26 -21.13 8.93
C PRO A 56 -15.80 -21.05 9.03
N ASN A 57 -16.36 -20.19 9.88
CA ASN A 57 -17.78 -19.91 9.96
C ASN A 57 -18.00 -18.40 10.19
N ARG A 58 -18.36 -17.66 9.14
CA ARG A 58 -19.47 -16.68 9.11
C ARG A 58 -19.39 -15.77 7.87
N MET A 59 -20.24 -16.10 6.90
CA MET A 59 -20.73 -15.15 5.91
C MET A 59 -21.70 -14.17 6.58
N ALA A 60 -21.49 -12.88 6.39
CA ALA A 60 -22.59 -11.94 6.28
C ALA A 60 -22.20 -10.77 5.36
N LEU A 61 -21.68 -11.09 4.16
CA LEU A 61 -21.66 -10.13 3.06
C LEU A 61 -23.08 -10.10 2.49
N GLN A 62 -23.96 -9.31 3.09
CA GLN A 62 -25.26 -9.08 2.48
C GLN A 62 -25.12 -7.96 1.46
N MET A 63 -25.21 -8.33 0.18
CA MET A 63 -25.33 -7.37 -0.91
C MET A 63 -26.65 -6.60 -0.74
N THR A 64 -26.58 -5.27 -0.67
CA THR A 64 -27.73 -4.38 -0.60
C THR A 64 -27.69 -3.38 -1.75
N ALA A 65 -28.86 -3.07 -2.32
CA ALA A 65 -28.98 -2.02 -3.33
C ALA A 65 -28.66 -0.62 -2.75
N GLU A 66 -28.58 -0.45 -1.43
CA GLU A 66 -28.29 0.84 -0.79
C GLU A 66 -27.00 1.50 -1.28
N GLY A 67 -26.00 0.72 -1.74
CA GLY A 67 -24.77 1.26 -2.31
C GLY A 67 -25.01 2.23 -3.48
N SER A 68 -26.09 2.06 -4.25
CA SER A 68 -26.42 2.97 -5.34
C SER A 68 -27.03 4.30 -4.90
N ASN A 69 -27.57 4.36 -3.68
CA ASN A 69 -28.26 5.55 -3.18
C ASN A 69 -27.31 6.53 -2.48
N ILE A 70 -26.07 6.12 -2.21
CA ILE A 70 -25.12 6.91 -1.41
C ILE A 70 -24.29 7.87 -2.27
N LEU A 71 -24.05 7.54 -3.54
CA LEU A 71 -23.22 8.36 -4.43
C LEU A 71 -24.03 8.99 -5.57
N PRO A 72 -24.03 10.33 -5.72
CA PRO A 72 -24.71 10.98 -6.85
C PRO A 72 -23.99 10.67 -8.17
N GLY A 73 -24.76 10.26 -9.19
CA GLY A 73 -24.26 10.10 -10.57
C GLY A 73 -23.62 8.76 -10.93
N VAL A 74 -23.62 7.77 -10.03
CA VAL A 74 -22.97 6.47 -10.25
C VAL A 74 -23.98 5.42 -10.73
N ARG A 75 -23.71 4.73 -11.85
CA ARG A 75 -24.57 3.65 -12.39
C ARG A 75 -24.38 2.35 -11.57
N THR A 76 -25.05 2.30 -10.43
CA THR A 76 -25.54 1.14 -9.64
C THR A 76 -24.71 -0.16 -9.65
N ARG A 77 -24.12 -0.49 -8.49
CA ARG A 77 -23.97 -1.88 -8.01
C ARG A 77 -24.17 -1.94 -6.49
N PRO A 78 -24.43 -3.14 -5.93
CA PRO A 78 -24.77 -3.30 -4.53
C PRO A 78 -23.59 -2.92 -3.61
N GLY A 79 -23.90 -2.26 -2.50
CA GLY A 79 -22.97 -2.19 -1.38
C GLY A 79 -23.03 -3.47 -0.56
N VAL A 80 -22.06 -3.67 0.32
CA VAL A 80 -21.99 -4.86 1.18
C VAL A 80 -21.99 -4.46 2.64
N ASN A 81 -22.96 -4.96 3.40
CA ASN A 81 -23.01 -4.74 4.84
C ASN A 81 -21.96 -5.59 5.54
N VAL A 82 -21.24 -5.02 6.49
CA VAL A 82 -20.28 -5.73 7.34
C VAL A 82 -20.45 -5.31 8.80
N LEU A 83 -20.24 -6.26 9.72
CA LEU A 83 -20.24 -5.97 11.16
C LEU A 83 -19.01 -5.13 11.51
N PRO A 84 -19.09 -4.18 12.47
CA PRO A 84 -17.95 -3.40 12.91
C PRO A 84 -16.72 -4.23 13.29
N GLY A 85 -15.54 -3.64 13.11
CA GLY A 85 -14.25 -4.26 13.44
C GLY A 85 -13.29 -4.26 12.26
N ARG A 86 -12.17 -4.98 12.42
CA ARG A 86 -11.13 -5.07 11.40
C ARG A 86 -11.52 -6.05 10.29
N HIS A 87 -11.33 -5.65 9.04
CA HIS A 87 -11.63 -6.45 7.86
C HIS A 87 -10.46 -6.51 6.89
N THR A 88 -10.35 -7.66 6.20
CA THR A 88 -9.58 -7.82 4.96
C THR A 88 -10.57 -8.03 3.82
N ILE A 89 -10.67 -7.07 2.91
CA ILE A 89 -11.65 -7.03 1.82
C ILE A 89 -10.91 -7.13 0.49
N GLU A 90 -11.32 -8.08 -0.35
CA GLU A 90 -10.94 -8.18 -1.75
C GLU A 90 -12.03 -7.55 -2.62
N VAL A 91 -11.63 -6.66 -3.52
CA VAL A 91 -12.50 -6.07 -4.52
C VAL A 91 -11.98 -6.49 -5.90
N ASN A 92 -12.77 -7.28 -6.61
CA ASN A 92 -12.43 -7.73 -7.96
C ASN A 92 -12.91 -6.70 -8.99
N VAL A 93 -11.97 -5.92 -9.53
CA VAL A 93 -12.23 -4.87 -10.51
C VAL A 93 -11.98 -5.40 -11.91
N CYS A 94 -13.02 -5.48 -12.74
CA CYS A 94 -12.93 -5.99 -14.12
C CYS A 94 -12.88 -4.84 -15.12
N TYR A 95 -11.69 -4.53 -15.63
CA TYR A 95 -11.52 -3.48 -16.64
C TYR A 95 -12.05 -3.96 -18.00
N GLY A 96 -12.89 -3.16 -18.67
CA GLY A 96 -13.30 -3.42 -20.06
C GLY A 96 -14.41 -4.46 -20.28
N GLY A 97 -15.19 -4.81 -19.24
CA GLY A 97 -16.42 -5.59 -19.39
C GLY A 97 -16.25 -7.10 -19.64
N GLY A 98 -15.01 -7.61 -19.71
CA GLY A 98 -14.72 -9.03 -19.80
C GLY A 98 -14.36 -9.63 -18.44
N ALA A 99 -14.99 -10.74 -18.06
CA ALA A 99 -14.67 -11.49 -16.83
C ALA A 99 -13.24 -12.07 -16.78
N ARG A 100 -12.46 -11.93 -17.87
CA ARG A 100 -11.09 -12.47 -18.01
C ARG A 100 -9.99 -11.50 -17.59
N SER A 101 -10.29 -10.22 -17.31
CA SER A 101 -9.31 -9.22 -16.85
C SER A 101 -9.79 -8.51 -15.60
N CYS A 102 -10.08 -9.30 -14.56
CA CYS A 102 -10.35 -8.79 -13.23
C CYS A 102 -9.08 -8.86 -12.40
N THR A 103 -8.70 -7.73 -11.81
CA THR A 103 -7.57 -7.66 -10.87
C THR A 103 -8.15 -7.54 -9.45
N PRO A 104 -7.73 -8.40 -8.51
CA PRO A 104 -8.17 -8.27 -7.12
C PRO A 104 -7.39 -7.14 -6.44
N ASP A 105 -8.12 -6.20 -5.85
CA ASP A 105 -7.58 -5.18 -4.95
C ASP A 105 -7.89 -5.56 -3.51
N THR A 106 -6.89 -5.60 -2.65
CA THR A 106 -7.08 -5.87 -1.22
C THR A 106 -7.13 -4.57 -0.42
N TYR A 107 -7.98 -4.52 0.61
CA TYR A 107 -8.16 -3.42 1.54
C TYR A 107 -8.19 -3.97 2.97
N VAL A 108 -7.41 -3.39 3.87
CA VAL A 108 -7.42 -3.76 5.29
C VAL A 108 -7.72 -2.53 6.15
N PHE A 109 -8.86 -2.51 6.83
CA PHE A 109 -9.22 -1.38 7.69
C PHE A 109 -10.25 -1.75 8.77
N GLU A 110 -10.46 -0.83 9.71
CA GLU A 110 -11.45 -0.96 10.78
C GLU A 110 -12.75 -0.25 10.39
N ALA A 111 -13.82 -1.05 10.21
CA ALA A 111 -15.14 -0.57 9.86
C ALA A 111 -15.94 -0.19 11.10
N GLN A 112 -16.59 0.97 11.06
CA GLN A 112 -17.40 1.52 12.14
C GLN A 112 -18.90 1.43 11.81
N PRO A 113 -19.76 1.17 12.81
CA PRO A 113 -21.21 1.09 12.61
C PRO A 113 -21.76 2.41 12.06
N GLY A 114 -22.70 2.35 11.11
CA GLY A 114 -23.33 3.53 10.53
C GLY A 114 -22.47 4.33 9.56
N VAL A 115 -21.27 3.84 9.21
CA VAL A 115 -20.37 4.47 8.23
C VAL A 115 -20.43 3.73 6.90
N ALA A 116 -20.46 4.47 5.80
CA ALA A 116 -20.27 3.95 4.45
C ALA A 116 -18.84 4.24 3.96
N TYR A 117 -18.18 3.22 3.43
CA TYR A 117 -16.79 3.24 2.96
C TYR A 117 -16.77 3.05 1.45
N VAL A 118 -16.28 4.05 0.71
CA VAL A 118 -16.19 4.00 -0.75
C VAL A 118 -14.79 3.58 -1.16
N LEU A 119 -14.67 2.39 -1.75
CA LEU A 119 -13.40 1.76 -2.13
C LEU A 119 -13.15 2.04 -3.62
N ARG A 120 -12.09 2.77 -3.98
CA ARG A 120 -11.83 3.20 -5.39
C ARG A 120 -10.60 2.61 -6.07
N GLY A 121 -9.75 1.95 -5.30
CA GLY A 121 -8.47 1.39 -5.74
C GLY A 121 -7.45 1.32 -4.59
N PRO A 122 -6.40 0.49 -4.71
CA PRO A 122 -5.46 0.19 -3.62
C PRO A 122 -4.52 1.36 -3.29
N ALA A 123 -4.41 2.34 -4.18
CA ALA A 123 -3.61 3.56 -3.99
C ALA A 123 -4.47 4.82 -3.76
N GLN A 124 -5.80 4.68 -3.72
CA GLN A 124 -6.72 5.80 -3.53
C GLN A 124 -7.24 5.83 -2.10
N THR A 125 -7.56 7.02 -1.58
CA THR A 125 -8.17 7.13 -0.26
C THR A 125 -9.56 6.47 -0.24
N ILE A 126 -9.92 5.89 0.90
CA ILE A 126 -11.29 5.42 1.15
C ILE A 126 -12.08 6.60 1.68
N VAL A 127 -13.14 6.99 0.97
CA VAL A 127 -14.02 8.06 1.44
C VAL A 127 -15.00 7.49 2.46
N MET A 128 -15.05 8.11 3.64
CA MET A 128 -16.00 7.76 4.71
C MET A 128 -17.18 8.73 4.69
N LEU A 129 -18.38 8.18 4.64
CA LEU A 129 -19.64 8.92 4.63
C LEU A 129 -20.52 8.45 5.80
N ASP A 130 -21.30 9.36 6.37
CA ASP A 130 -22.43 8.98 7.22
C ASP A 130 -23.41 8.21 6.32
N ARG A 131 -23.68 6.94 6.63
CA ARG A 131 -24.48 6.06 5.78
C ARG A 131 -25.87 6.63 5.51
N PHE A 132 -26.46 7.29 6.50
CA PHE A 132 -27.86 7.72 6.48
C PHE A 132 -28.00 9.16 5.99
N LYS A 133 -27.09 10.05 6.40
CA LYS A 133 -27.08 11.46 5.99
C LYS A 133 -26.36 11.69 4.67
N LYS A 134 -25.51 10.76 4.24
CA LYS A 134 -24.64 10.85 3.07
C LYS A 134 -23.67 12.03 3.13
N SER A 135 -23.39 12.52 4.33
CA SER A 135 -22.44 13.61 4.58
C SER A 135 -21.03 13.05 4.75
N PRO A 136 -19.98 13.73 4.28
CA PRO A 136 -18.60 13.33 4.52
C PRO A 136 -18.27 13.26 6.01
N LEU A 137 -17.61 12.17 6.43
CA LEU A 137 -17.05 11.99 7.78
C LEU A 137 -15.53 12.09 7.79
N GLY A 138 -14.87 11.73 6.69
CA GLY A 138 -13.42 11.76 6.57
C GLY A 138 -12.89 10.84 5.48
N GLU A 139 -11.61 10.52 5.57
CA GLU A 139 -10.91 9.66 4.64
C GLU A 139 -9.96 8.70 5.39
N LEU A 140 -9.79 7.50 4.83
CA LEU A 140 -8.69 6.61 5.20
C LEU A 140 -7.61 6.64 4.12
N TYR A 141 -6.35 6.67 4.55
CA TYR A 141 -5.18 6.80 3.69
C TYR A 141 -4.50 5.45 3.50
N PRO A 142 -4.04 5.12 2.27
CA PRO A 142 -3.30 3.90 2.02
C PRO A 142 -1.98 3.91 2.79
N ALA A 143 -1.71 2.78 3.44
CA ALA A 143 -0.51 2.44 4.19
C ALA A 143 0.10 1.14 3.65
N ALA A 144 1.15 0.63 4.31
CA ALA A 144 1.80 -0.61 3.90
C ALA A 144 0.84 -1.81 3.93
N GLN A 145 1.11 -2.82 3.09
CA GLN A 145 0.39 -4.10 3.09
C GLN A 145 -1.13 -3.97 2.92
N HIS A 146 -1.58 -3.08 2.01
CA HIS A 146 -3.01 -2.87 1.73
C HIS A 146 -3.82 -2.28 2.89
N ALA A 147 -3.16 -1.84 3.97
CA ALA A 147 -3.82 -1.23 5.10
C ALA A 147 -4.29 0.19 4.78
N PHE A 148 -5.42 0.58 5.35
CA PHE A 148 -5.94 1.94 5.30
C PHE A 148 -6.13 2.45 6.72
N VAL A 149 -5.54 3.60 7.00
CA VAL A 149 -5.46 4.18 8.34
C VAL A 149 -6.04 5.58 8.35
N SER A 150 -6.39 6.09 9.53
CA SER A 150 -6.86 7.46 9.69
C SER A 150 -5.78 8.49 9.33
N GLN A 151 -6.18 9.74 9.07
CA GLN A 151 -5.24 10.83 8.82
C GLN A 151 -4.23 11.02 9.96
N GLN A 152 -4.66 10.86 11.22
CA GLN A 152 -3.80 11.00 12.40
C GLN A 152 -2.74 9.90 12.47
N GLU A 153 -3.13 8.64 12.22
CA GLU A 153 -2.18 7.53 12.18
C GLU A 153 -1.21 7.67 11.01
N TRP A 154 -1.71 8.04 9.84
CA TRP A 154 -0.88 8.23 8.65
C TRP A 154 0.17 9.33 8.83
N THR A 155 -0.21 10.46 9.42
CA THR A 155 0.72 11.55 9.75
C THR A 155 1.74 11.11 10.79
N THR A 156 1.32 10.33 11.79
CA THR A 156 2.22 9.76 12.81
C THR A 156 3.25 8.82 12.18
N MET A 157 2.83 7.91 11.29
CA MET A 157 3.72 7.01 10.56
C MET A 157 4.74 7.79 9.73
N ARG A 158 4.27 8.76 8.93
CA ARG A 158 5.13 9.60 8.09
C ARG A 158 6.13 10.41 8.92
N ASN A 159 5.69 10.99 10.03
CA ASN A 159 6.58 11.74 10.91
C ASN A 159 7.64 10.82 11.54
N GLY A 160 7.27 9.59 11.89
CA GLY A 160 8.22 8.57 12.36
C GLY A 160 9.25 8.20 11.30
N GLU A 161 8.83 7.99 10.04
CA GLU A 161 9.73 7.72 8.91
C GLU A 161 10.70 8.88 8.66
N LEU A 162 10.20 10.12 8.68
CA LEU A 162 11.03 11.32 8.52
C LEU A 162 12.04 11.47 9.67
N ALA A 163 11.62 11.22 10.91
CA ALA A 163 12.52 11.24 12.06
C ALA A 163 13.62 10.17 11.95
N ALA A 164 13.25 8.94 11.58
CA ALA A 164 14.21 7.86 11.39
C ALA A 164 15.20 8.15 10.24
N ALA A 165 14.73 8.73 9.14
CA ALA A 165 15.58 9.15 8.02
C ALA A 165 16.54 10.29 8.43
N ALA A 166 16.07 11.25 9.23
CA ALA A 166 16.89 12.32 9.77
C ALA A 166 17.99 11.78 10.71
N ASP A 167 17.63 10.87 11.62
CA ASP A 167 18.59 10.22 12.53
C ASP A 167 19.64 9.40 11.76
N ALA A 168 19.22 8.65 10.74
CA ALA A 168 20.13 7.90 9.88
C ALA A 168 21.10 8.85 9.13
N GLY A 169 20.59 9.96 8.61
CA GLY A 169 21.40 11.00 7.97
C GLY A 169 22.42 11.64 8.92
N LEU A 170 22.02 11.92 10.16
CA LEU A 170 22.93 12.45 11.18
C LEU A 170 24.05 11.46 11.51
N ARG A 171 23.72 10.18 11.73
CA ARG A 171 24.72 9.13 12.01
C ARG A 171 25.71 8.97 10.87
N LEU A 172 25.24 9.00 9.62
CA LEU A 172 26.09 8.94 8.44
C LEU A 172 27.04 10.15 8.37
N SER A 173 26.52 11.35 8.64
CA SER A 173 27.32 12.58 8.68
C SER A 173 28.40 12.54 9.78
N GLU A 174 28.04 12.12 11.00
CA GLU A 174 28.99 11.96 12.10
C GLU A 174 30.07 10.92 11.80
N GLN A 175 29.67 9.77 11.23
CA GLN A 175 30.62 8.76 10.81
C GLN A 175 31.60 9.33 9.77
N ARG A 176 31.08 10.03 8.76
CA ARG A 176 31.93 10.64 7.74
C ARG A 176 32.87 11.70 8.32
N GLN A 177 32.44 12.47 9.32
CA GLN A 177 33.32 13.40 10.03
C GLN A 177 34.45 12.67 10.78
N ARG A 178 34.17 11.49 11.37
CA ARG A 178 35.19 10.66 12.03
C ARG A 178 36.15 10.02 11.03
N ASP A 179 35.66 9.64 9.86
CA ASP A 179 36.45 8.95 8.84
C ASP A 179 37.30 9.92 7.99
N LEU A 180 36.91 11.19 7.92
CA LEU A 180 37.59 12.25 7.15
C LEU A 180 39.13 12.28 7.31
N PRO A 181 39.71 12.27 8.53
CA PRO A 181 41.16 12.28 8.70
C PRO A 181 41.83 11.04 8.12
N MET A 182 41.15 9.89 8.16
CA MET A 182 41.65 8.61 7.65
C MET A 182 41.54 8.55 6.12
N ILE A 183 40.44 9.05 5.55
CA ILE A 183 40.25 9.22 4.10
C ILE A 183 41.35 10.11 3.52
N ARG A 184 41.73 11.16 4.23
CA ARG A 184 42.81 12.09 3.80
C ARG A 184 44.22 11.53 4.00
N LYS A 185 44.43 10.26 4.36
CA LYS A 185 45.78 9.70 4.51
C LYS A 185 46.30 9.20 3.16
N VAL A 186 47.51 9.60 2.75
CA VAL A 186 48.17 9.00 1.57
C VAL A 186 48.30 7.49 1.77
N GLY A 187 47.89 6.72 0.77
CA GLY A 187 47.78 5.26 0.80
C GLY A 187 46.45 4.72 1.33
N ALA A 188 45.51 5.57 1.77
CA ALA A 188 44.18 5.13 2.18
C ALA A 188 43.43 4.48 1.00
N HIS A 189 42.80 3.34 1.26
CA HIS A 189 41.92 2.65 0.32
C HIS A 189 40.51 3.25 0.45
N VAL A 190 40.05 3.89 -0.63
CA VAL A 190 38.80 4.68 -0.64
C VAL A 190 37.89 4.22 -1.77
N CYS A 191 36.58 4.33 -1.55
CA CYS A 191 35.56 4.03 -2.55
C CYS A 191 34.56 5.15 -2.70
N GLN A 192 33.94 5.17 -3.88
CA GLN A 192 32.84 6.03 -4.22
C GLN A 192 31.80 5.24 -4.99
N GLU A 193 30.55 5.32 -4.55
CA GLU A 193 29.41 4.87 -5.35
C GLU A 193 29.14 5.92 -6.45
N ALA A 194 29.18 5.51 -7.72
CA ALA A 194 28.84 6.38 -8.83
C ALA A 194 27.86 5.68 -9.79
N GLY A 195 26.80 6.40 -10.16
CA GLY A 195 25.66 5.80 -10.84
C GLY A 195 24.78 4.99 -9.88
N ARG A 196 23.98 4.05 -10.41
CA ARG A 196 23.06 3.27 -9.58
C ARG A 196 23.72 2.07 -8.88
N ASP A 197 24.72 1.46 -9.52
CA ASP A 197 25.21 0.14 -9.07
C ASP A 197 26.72 -0.10 -9.28
N ILE A 198 27.55 0.94 -9.46
CA ILE A 198 29.00 0.77 -9.63
C ILE A 198 29.73 1.42 -8.46
N ILE A 199 30.64 0.65 -7.84
CA ILE A 199 31.56 1.12 -6.81
C ILE A 199 32.94 1.23 -7.45
N TYR A 200 33.48 2.44 -7.47
CA TYR A 200 34.87 2.70 -7.83
C TYR A 200 35.71 2.65 -6.56
N SER A 201 36.86 1.99 -6.61
CA SER A 201 37.81 1.94 -5.49
C SER A 201 39.23 2.20 -5.93
N GLY A 202 40.02 2.77 -5.04
CA GLY A 202 41.36 3.21 -5.35
C GLY A 202 42.13 3.67 -4.12
N TYR A 203 43.31 4.21 -4.38
CA TYR A 203 44.23 4.63 -3.33
C TYR A 203 44.55 6.12 -3.44
N VAL A 204 44.61 6.78 -2.30
CA VAL A 204 45.01 8.20 -2.23
C VAL A 204 46.51 8.32 -2.50
N GLU A 205 46.89 9.04 -3.55
CA GLU A 205 48.29 9.25 -3.93
C GLU A 205 48.85 10.60 -3.46
N ARG A 206 48.04 11.67 -3.52
CA ARG A 206 48.44 13.04 -3.13
C ARG A 206 47.28 13.80 -2.50
N LEU A 207 47.60 14.89 -1.79
CA LEU A 207 46.64 15.72 -1.08
C LEU A 207 46.91 17.21 -1.35
N THR A 208 45.84 17.98 -1.41
CA THR A 208 45.83 19.43 -1.22
C THR A 208 44.94 19.76 -0.02
N ASP A 209 44.73 21.06 0.24
CA ASP A 209 43.86 21.51 1.31
C ASP A 209 42.39 21.09 1.10
N ASP A 210 41.94 21.04 -0.15
CA ASP A 210 40.54 20.85 -0.55
C ASP A 210 40.26 19.55 -1.32
N LYS A 211 41.30 18.93 -1.92
CA LYS A 211 41.17 17.78 -2.80
C LYS A 211 42.20 16.71 -2.49
N MET A 212 41.90 15.50 -2.96
CA MET A 212 42.83 14.38 -2.96
C MET A 212 42.96 13.81 -4.37
N GLN A 213 44.18 13.46 -4.73
CA GLN A 213 44.48 12.71 -5.94
C GLN A 213 44.32 11.23 -5.63
N ILE A 214 43.43 10.56 -6.36
CA ILE A 214 43.08 9.16 -6.13
C ILE A 214 43.40 8.41 -7.41
N ARG A 215 44.14 7.31 -7.29
CA ARG A 215 44.29 6.35 -8.37
C ARG A 215 43.24 5.28 -8.24
N ILE A 216 42.21 5.38 -9.08
CA ILE A 216 41.14 4.39 -9.17
C ILE A 216 41.73 3.14 -9.81
N ALA A 217 41.79 2.06 -9.03
CA ALA A 217 42.40 0.81 -9.44
C ALA A 217 41.34 -0.22 -9.86
N GLU A 218 40.14 -0.14 -9.29
CA GLU A 218 39.09 -1.13 -9.52
C GLU A 218 37.71 -0.48 -9.64
N ALA A 219 36.82 -1.16 -10.37
CA ALA A 219 35.39 -0.90 -10.36
C ALA A 219 34.65 -2.24 -10.30
N HIS A 220 33.58 -2.31 -9.52
CA HIS A 220 32.75 -3.51 -9.41
C HIS A 220 31.28 -3.14 -9.21
N PHE A 221 30.39 -4.11 -9.43
CA PHE A 221 28.96 -3.88 -9.21
C PHE A 221 28.61 -3.97 -7.72
N LYS A 222 27.74 -3.08 -7.25
CA LYS A 222 27.24 -3.08 -5.87
C LYS A 222 26.58 -4.42 -5.56
N GLY A 223 26.99 -5.05 -4.47
CA GLY A 223 26.53 -6.39 -4.06
C GLY A 223 27.20 -7.56 -4.79
N ASN A 224 28.05 -7.32 -5.79
CA ASN A 224 28.82 -8.37 -6.46
C ASN A 224 30.25 -7.90 -6.78
N PRO A 225 31.19 -7.96 -5.81
CA PRO A 225 32.56 -7.47 -5.99
C PRO A 225 33.36 -8.27 -7.03
N ASN A 226 32.91 -9.47 -7.39
CA ASN A 226 33.54 -10.30 -8.41
C ASN A 226 33.17 -9.89 -9.83
N LEU A 227 32.08 -9.13 -10.00
CA LEU A 227 31.62 -8.67 -11.31
C LEU A 227 32.18 -7.27 -11.58
N ARG A 228 33.00 -7.17 -12.63
CA ARG A 228 33.61 -5.91 -13.08
C ARG A 228 32.83 -5.35 -14.26
N PRO A 229 32.59 -4.02 -14.33
CA PRO A 229 32.05 -3.42 -15.53
C PRO A 229 33.04 -3.58 -16.69
N GLY A 230 32.54 -3.96 -17.86
CA GLY A 230 33.36 -4.13 -19.07
C GLY A 230 34.01 -2.81 -19.49
N GLY A 231 35.26 -2.88 -19.98
CA GLY A 231 35.98 -1.71 -20.49
C GLY A 231 36.51 -0.76 -19.42
N PHE A 232 36.49 -1.15 -18.13
CA PHE A 232 37.12 -0.36 -17.08
C PHE A 232 38.64 -0.26 -17.31
N VAL A 233 39.16 0.96 -17.31
CA VAL A 233 40.59 1.28 -17.36
C VAL A 233 40.93 2.10 -16.11
N PRO A 234 42.00 1.75 -15.35
CA PRO A 234 42.44 2.54 -14.21
C PRO A 234 42.71 3.99 -14.59
N THR A 235 42.27 4.93 -13.74
CA THR A 235 42.41 6.36 -13.98
C THR A 235 42.76 7.10 -12.69
N THR A 236 43.33 8.28 -12.83
CA THR A 236 43.62 9.16 -11.70
C THR A 236 42.67 10.35 -11.71
N VAL A 237 42.07 10.64 -10.56
CA VAL A 237 41.11 11.73 -10.39
C VAL A 237 41.52 12.64 -9.25
N TRP A 238 41.15 13.92 -9.35
CA TRP A 238 41.22 14.87 -8.25
C TRP A 238 39.79 15.12 -7.76
N ALA A 239 39.50 14.74 -6.52
CA ALA A 239 38.15 14.81 -5.97
C ALA A 239 38.15 15.33 -4.53
N SER A 240 36.99 15.79 -4.06
CA SER A 240 36.82 16.20 -2.66
C SER A 240 36.80 14.95 -1.76
N PRO A 241 37.48 14.97 -0.60
CA PRO A 241 37.40 13.86 0.36
C PRO A 241 35.97 13.59 0.86
N MET A 242 35.05 14.53 0.70
CA MET A 242 33.65 14.37 1.11
C MET A 242 32.81 13.49 0.18
N GLN A 243 33.34 13.16 -0.99
CA GLN A 243 32.67 12.34 -2.01
C GLN A 243 33.11 10.87 -1.96
N TRP A 244 34.01 10.53 -1.05
CA TRP A 244 34.62 9.22 -0.92
C TRP A 244 34.48 8.73 0.51
N ASP A 245 34.37 7.43 0.67
CA ASP A 245 34.32 6.76 1.96
C ASP A 245 35.51 5.76 2.04
N LEU A 246 35.86 5.30 3.24
CA LEU A 246 36.86 4.23 3.39
C LEU A 246 36.28 2.91 2.91
N CYS A 247 37.04 2.15 2.13
CA CYS A 247 36.64 0.79 1.79
C CYS A 247 37.00 -0.18 2.91
N ASN A 248 36.02 -0.99 3.29
CA ASN A 248 36.20 -2.14 4.18
C ASN A 248 36.30 -3.44 3.40
#